data_AF-A0A7T0RLQ7-F1
#
_entry.id   AF-A0A7T0RLQ7-F1
#
_cell.length_a   1.000
_cell.length_b   1.000
_cell.length_c   1.000
_cell.angle_alpha   90.00
_cell.angle_beta   90.00
_cell.angle_gamma   90.00
#
_symmetry.space_group_name_H-M   'P 1'
#
loop_
_entity.id
_entity.type
_entity.pdbx_description
1 polymer ?
#
loop_
_entity_poly.entity_id
_entity_poly.type
_entity_poly.pdbx_seq_one_letter_code
_entity_poly.pdbx_strand_id
1 'polypeptide(L)'
;MMKSVYPPSVVTKAFTWAYQELGLSQEQASDLLGVSENALAQTLLLGFESGTPEYRTQLAFIRMYHLLIGLSEGDSDTMRAWFHEFQMPINAAPVDLCLMEDGIEQLSHFLRELRQDAMTTSPYPPTQTLATSAVRPQMAH
;
A
#
# COMPACT_ATOMS: atom_id res chain seq x y z
N MET A 1 -10.70 10.28 -20.90
CA MET A 1 -10.26 10.44 -19.50
C MET A 1 -10.88 9.33 -18.66
N MET A 2 -10.07 8.41 -18.14
CA MET A 2 -10.56 7.47 -17.11
C MET A 2 -10.73 8.25 -15.82
N LYS A 3 -11.98 8.49 -15.43
CA LYS A 3 -12.30 9.11 -14.14
C LYS A 3 -11.88 8.12 -13.05
N SER A 4 -10.91 8.51 -12.22
CA SER A 4 -10.58 7.70 -11.05
C SER A 4 -11.76 7.64 -10.09
N VAL A 5 -11.91 6.51 -9.41
CA VAL A 5 -12.90 6.31 -8.35
C VAL A 5 -12.58 7.20 -7.13
N TYR A 6 -11.30 7.54 -6.92
CA TYR A 6 -10.85 8.28 -5.75
C TYR A 6 -10.45 9.72 -6.11
N PRO A 7 -10.94 10.74 -5.39
CA PRO A 7 -10.52 12.12 -5.59
C PRO A 7 -8.99 12.29 -5.43
N PRO A 8 -8.33 13.07 -6.30
CA PRO A 8 -6.90 13.41 -6.20
C PRO A 8 -6.42 13.79 -4.81
N SER A 9 -7.11 14.71 -4.14
CA SER A 9 -6.75 15.18 -2.80
C SER A 9 -6.79 14.08 -1.74
N VAL A 10 -7.70 13.12 -1.85
CA VAL A 10 -7.79 11.97 -0.94
C VAL A 10 -6.59 11.05 -1.14
N VAL A 11 -6.21 10.79 -2.39
CA VAL A 11 -5.03 9.97 -2.71
C VAL A 11 -3.76 10.63 -2.21
N THR A 12 -3.56 11.92 -2.46
CA THR A 12 -2.39 12.63 -1.95
C THR A 12 -2.32 12.63 -0.44
N LYS A 13 -3.44 12.86 0.26
CA LYS A 13 -3.46 12.80 1.72
C LYS A 13 -3.09 11.41 2.24
N ALA A 14 -3.64 10.35 1.64
CA ALA A 14 -3.32 8.97 2.03
C ALA A 14 -1.85 8.63 1.77
N PHE A 15 -1.31 9.05 0.62
CA PHE A 15 0.11 8.91 0.31
C PHE A 15 0.99 9.65 1.33
N THR A 16 0.63 10.89 1.67
CA THR A 16 1.34 11.69 2.69
C THR A 16 1.41 10.98 4.03
N TRP A 17 0.29 10.44 4.50
CA TRP A 17 0.26 9.67 5.74
C TRP A 17 1.12 8.42 5.65
N ALA A 18 0.99 7.65 4.58
CA ALA A 18 1.72 6.38 4.41
C ALA A 18 3.24 6.58 4.40
N TYR A 19 3.77 7.53 3.63
CA TYR A 19 5.23 7.73 3.58
C TYR A 19 5.77 8.30 4.89
N GLN A 20 5.02 9.19 5.57
CA GLN A 20 5.43 9.74 6.86
C GLN A 20 5.45 8.66 7.95
N GLU A 21 4.45 7.78 7.96
CA GLU A 21 4.39 6.68 8.91
C GLU A 21 5.52 5.67 8.69
N LEU A 22 5.87 5.40 7.44
CA LEU A 22 7.05 4.60 7.09
C LEU A 22 8.37 5.35 7.34
N GLY A 23 8.35 6.61 7.75
CA GLY A 23 9.54 7.38 8.11
C GLY A 23 10.32 7.94 6.92
N LEU A 24 9.71 8.07 5.74
CA LEU A 24 10.35 8.74 4.61
C LEU A 24 10.30 10.26 4.77
N SER A 25 11.33 10.95 4.28
CA SER A 25 11.33 12.41 4.15
C SER A 25 10.45 12.87 2.98
N GLN A 26 10.12 14.17 2.95
CA GLN A 26 9.44 14.77 1.80
C GLN A 26 10.29 14.72 0.52
N GLU A 27 11.61 14.84 0.66
CA GLU A 27 12.59 14.67 -0.42
C GLU A 27 12.45 13.29 -1.06
N GLN A 28 12.56 12.21 -0.26
CA GLN A 28 12.40 10.84 -0.74
C GLN A 28 11.01 10.59 -1.34
N ALA A 29 9.97 11.16 -0.74
CA ALA A 29 8.62 11.07 -1.29
C ALA A 29 8.49 11.78 -2.65
N SER A 30 9.21 12.88 -2.86
CA SER A 30 9.24 13.58 -4.15
C SER A 30 10.04 12.80 -5.20
N ASP A 31 11.13 12.13 -4.80
CA ASP A 31 11.91 11.24 -5.64
C ASP A 31 11.08 10.05 -6.12
N LEU A 32 10.30 9.41 -5.23
CA LEU A 32 9.38 8.33 -5.60
C LEU A 32 8.40 8.76 -6.70
N LEU A 33 7.94 10.02 -6.67
CA LEU A 33 7.01 10.55 -7.65
C LEU A 33 7.68 11.11 -8.91
N GLY A 34 9.02 11.26 -8.92
CA GLY A 34 9.76 11.89 -10.02
C GLY A 34 9.47 13.39 -10.17
N VAL A 35 9.15 14.08 -9.06
CA VAL A 35 8.85 15.51 -9.03
C VAL A 35 9.74 16.24 -8.04
N SER A 36 9.79 17.57 -8.10
CA SER A 36 10.46 18.36 -7.07
C SER A 36 9.68 18.41 -5.75
N GLU A 37 10.37 18.58 -4.63
CA GLU A 37 9.74 18.81 -3.32
C GLU A 37 8.72 19.95 -3.32
N ASN A 38 9.00 21.03 -4.06
CA ASN A 38 8.08 22.16 -4.20
C ASN A 38 6.81 21.77 -4.97
N ALA A 39 6.92 20.98 -6.04
CA ALA A 39 5.76 20.48 -6.78
C ALA A 39 4.90 19.55 -5.90
N LEU A 40 5.54 18.70 -5.08
CA LEU A 40 4.84 17.89 -4.09
C LEU A 40 4.13 18.76 -3.04
N ALA A 41 4.79 19.79 -2.51
CA ALA A 41 4.20 20.70 -1.51
C ALA A 41 2.95 21.42 -2.05
N GLN A 42 3.01 21.92 -3.28
CA GLN A 42 1.91 22.63 -3.93
C GLN A 42 0.69 21.73 -4.21
N THR A 43 0.91 20.42 -4.36
CA THR A 43 -0.14 19.44 -4.66
C THR A 43 -0.74 18.80 -3.41
N LEU A 44 -0.27 19.09 -2.19
CA LEU A 44 -0.80 18.52 -0.94
C LEU A 44 -2.31 18.75 -0.74
N LEU A 45 -2.85 19.88 -1.21
CA LEU A 45 -4.27 20.22 -1.05
C LEU A 45 -5.12 19.76 -2.23
N LEU A 46 -4.61 19.87 -3.45
CA LEU A 46 -5.36 19.62 -4.69
C LEU A 46 -5.24 18.17 -5.17
N GLY A 47 -4.07 17.57 -4.93
CA GLY A 47 -3.65 16.28 -5.44
C GLY A 47 -3.17 16.31 -6.90
N PHE A 48 -2.60 15.19 -7.35
CA PHE A 48 -2.23 14.99 -8.75
C PHE A 48 -3.45 14.56 -9.57
N GLU A 49 -3.56 15.06 -10.80
CA GLU A 49 -4.69 14.71 -11.66
C GLU A 49 -4.79 13.20 -11.91
N SER A 50 -6.02 12.70 -12.00
CA SER A 50 -6.23 11.29 -12.30
C SER A 50 -5.66 10.91 -13.66
N GLY A 51 -4.82 9.88 -13.68
CA GLY A 51 -4.19 9.39 -14.90
C GLY A 51 -2.82 9.98 -15.19
N THR A 52 -2.26 10.83 -14.33
CA THR A 52 -0.84 11.18 -14.40
C THR A 52 0.03 10.06 -13.80
N PRO A 53 1.34 10.00 -14.12
CA PRO A 53 2.27 9.06 -13.49
C PRO A 53 2.30 9.16 -11.97
N GLU A 54 2.34 10.38 -11.42
CA GLU A 54 2.43 10.64 -9.98
C GLU A 54 1.21 10.06 -9.26
N TYR A 55 0.01 10.30 -9.80
CA TYR A 55 -1.22 9.73 -9.25
C TYR A 55 -1.20 8.19 -9.24
N ARG A 56 -0.66 7.56 -10.29
CA ARG A 56 -0.52 6.10 -10.35
C ARG A 56 0.50 5.58 -9.33
N THR A 57 1.64 6.25 -9.20
CA THR A 57 2.69 5.89 -8.23
C THR A 57 2.19 6.02 -6.80
N GLN A 58 1.44 7.09 -6.47
CA GLN A 58 0.80 7.24 -5.16
C GLN A 58 -0.12 6.05 -4.85
N LEU A 59 -0.98 5.65 -5.81
CA LEU A 59 -1.86 4.49 -5.62
C LEU A 59 -1.09 3.17 -5.46
N ALA A 60 -0.01 2.97 -6.22
CA ALA A 60 0.85 1.80 -6.09
C ALA A 60 1.48 1.74 -4.70
N PHE A 61 2.04 2.87 -4.23
CA PHE A 61 2.63 2.98 -2.90
C PHE A 61 1.61 2.74 -1.78
N ILE A 62 0.42 3.34 -1.85
CA ILE A 62 -0.65 3.12 -0.86
C ILE A 62 -1.05 1.64 -0.79
N ARG A 63 -1.12 0.94 -1.93
CA ARG A 63 -1.41 -0.50 -1.97
C ARG A 63 -0.31 -1.34 -1.32
N MET A 64 0.94 -1.00 -1.59
CA MET A 64 2.11 -1.63 -0.96
C MET A 64 2.11 -1.44 0.55
N TYR A 65 1.92 -0.20 1.01
CA TYR A 65 1.81 0.14 2.43
C TYR A 65 0.67 -0.63 3.13
N HIS A 66 -0.47 -0.82 2.47
CA HIS A 66 -1.54 -1.63 3.03
C HIS A 66 -1.16 -3.12 3.17
N LEU A 67 -0.31 -3.67 2.29
CA LEU A 67 0.22 -5.03 2.46
C LEU A 67 1.13 -5.12 3.68
N LEU A 68 1.96 -4.09 3.92
CA LEU A 68 2.83 -4.01 5.09
C LEU A 68 2.03 -3.98 6.40
N ILE A 69 1.00 -3.13 6.49
CA ILE A 69 0.08 -3.11 7.65
C ILE A 69 -0.48 -4.50 7.95
N GLY A 70 -0.88 -5.23 6.90
CA GLY A 70 -1.44 -6.57 7.05
C GLY A 70 -0.43 -7.60 7.57
N LEU A 71 0.86 -7.45 7.25
CA LEU A 71 1.94 -8.32 7.71
C LEU A 71 2.43 -7.97 9.11
N SER A 72 2.32 -6.71 9.53
CA SER A 72 2.71 -6.26 10.87
C SER A 72 1.57 -6.34 11.88
N GLU A 73 0.41 -6.91 11.52
CA GLU A 73 -0.81 -6.91 12.34
C GLU A 73 -1.24 -5.51 12.80
N GLY A 74 -0.85 -4.48 12.06
CA GLY A 74 -1.12 -3.07 12.40
C GLY A 74 -0.10 -2.42 13.34
N ASP A 75 0.97 -3.10 13.73
CA ASP A 75 2.07 -2.49 14.50
C ASP A 75 2.94 -1.61 13.58
N SER A 76 2.81 -0.30 13.75
CA SER A 76 3.54 0.71 12.98
C SER A 76 5.05 0.71 13.24
N ASP A 77 5.49 0.40 14.46
CA ASP A 77 6.93 0.41 14.80
C ASP A 77 7.63 -0.80 14.19
N THR A 78 7.01 -1.99 14.28
CA THR A 78 7.50 -3.20 13.61
C THR A 78 7.51 -3.03 12.09
N MET A 79 6.44 -2.47 11.52
CA MET A 79 6.36 -2.16 10.08
C MET A 79 7.49 -1.22 9.63
N ARG A 80 7.71 -0.12 10.37
CA ARG A 80 8.76 0.84 10.05
C ARG A 80 10.14 0.21 10.17
N ALA A 81 10.43 -0.51 11.25
CA ALA A 81 11.71 -1.18 11.42
C ALA A 81 12.00 -2.14 10.25
N TRP A 82 11.05 -3.01 9.92
CA TRP A 82 11.19 -3.96 8.81
C TRP A 82 11.43 -3.27 7.46
N PHE A 83 10.72 -2.17 7.19
CA PHE A 83 10.83 -1.43 5.93
C PHE A 83 12.21 -0.77 5.72
N HIS A 84 12.93 -0.47 6.80
CA HIS A 84 14.28 0.12 6.75
C HIS A 84 15.40 -0.91 6.94
N GLU A 85 15.08 -2.13 7.36
CA GLU A 85 16.06 -3.21 7.55
C GLU A 85 16.34 -3.98 6.26
N PHE A 86 17.58 -4.46 6.13
CA PHE A 86 17.99 -5.28 4.98
C PHE A 86 17.25 -6.62 4.96
N GLN A 87 16.59 -6.91 3.84
CA GLN A 87 15.84 -8.15 3.65
C GLN A 87 16.59 -9.07 2.68
N MET A 88 17.08 -10.20 3.20
CA MET A 88 17.81 -11.19 2.41
C MET A 88 17.09 -11.65 1.12
N PRO A 89 15.76 -11.93 1.11
CA PRO A 89 15.09 -12.43 -0.09
C PRO A 89 15.11 -11.47 -1.28
N ILE A 90 15.09 -10.17 -1.03
CA ILE A 90 15.15 -9.12 -2.07
C ILE A 90 16.53 -8.47 -2.18
N ASN A 91 17.50 -8.89 -1.34
CA ASN A 91 18.87 -8.40 -1.29
C ASN A 91 18.99 -6.86 -1.21
N ALA A 92 18.06 -6.23 -0.49
CA ALA A 92 18.00 -4.78 -0.31
C ALA A 92 17.21 -4.43 0.96
N ALA A 93 17.36 -3.20 1.45
CA ALA A 93 16.34 -2.63 2.31
C ALA A 93 15.10 -2.26 1.47
N PRO A 94 13.87 -2.51 1.94
CA PRO A 94 12.64 -2.21 1.20
C PRO A 94 12.54 -0.74 0.79
N VAL A 95 12.97 0.18 1.65
CA VAL A 95 13.05 1.61 1.35
C VAL A 95 13.94 1.92 0.14
N ASP A 96 15.11 1.29 0.05
CA ASP A 96 16.04 1.49 -1.06
C ASP A 96 15.46 0.93 -2.36
N LEU A 97 14.81 -0.25 -2.28
CA LEU A 97 14.15 -0.86 -3.43
C LEU A 97 13.06 0.06 -3.98
N CYS A 98 12.24 0.68 -3.13
CA CYS A 98 11.18 1.60 -3.58
C CYS A 98 11.69 2.79 -4.40
N LEU A 99 12.93 3.25 -4.17
CA LEU A 99 13.53 4.37 -4.89
C LEU A 99 14.10 3.97 -6.26
N MET A 100 14.12 2.67 -6.57
CA MET A 100 14.50 2.15 -7.89
C MET A 100 13.32 2.15 -8.86
N GLU A 101 13.63 2.10 -10.16
CA GLU A 101 12.61 1.89 -11.20
C GLU A 101 11.82 0.60 -10.94
N ASP A 102 10.49 0.68 -11.03
CA ASP A 102 9.53 -0.39 -10.72
C ASP A 102 9.61 -0.98 -9.30
N GLY A 103 10.40 -0.38 -8.40
CA GLY A 103 10.68 -0.92 -7.08
C GLY A 103 9.46 -1.14 -6.19
N ILE A 104 8.49 -0.22 -6.25
CA ILE A 104 7.22 -0.32 -5.53
C ILE A 104 6.42 -1.56 -5.97
N GLU A 105 6.40 -1.87 -7.27
CA GLU A 105 5.67 -3.03 -7.80
C GLU A 105 6.40 -4.34 -7.46
N GLN A 106 7.74 -4.34 -7.55
CA GLN A 106 8.56 -5.48 -7.12
C GLN A 106 8.35 -5.80 -5.64
N LEU A 107 8.43 -4.79 -4.77
CA LEU A 107 8.17 -4.97 -3.34
C LEU A 107 6.73 -5.40 -3.07
N SER A 108 5.76 -4.81 -3.78
CA SER A 108 4.35 -5.22 -3.68
C SER A 108 4.14 -6.68 -4.05
N HIS A 109 4.83 -7.19 -5.07
CA HIS A 109 4.77 -8.60 -5.46
C HIS A 109 5.32 -9.49 -4.35
N PHE A 110 6.52 -9.19 -3.87
CA PHE A 110 7.17 -9.93 -2.79
C PHE A 110 6.30 -9.96 -1.52
N LEU A 111 5.70 -8.84 -1.11
CA LEU A 111 4.82 -8.79 0.06
C LEU A 111 3.55 -9.65 -0.12
N ARG A 112 3.03 -9.77 -1.34
CA ARG A 112 1.88 -10.66 -1.62
C ARG A 112 2.27 -12.12 -1.46
N GLU A 113 3.43 -12.51 -1.97
CA GLU A 113 3.98 -13.88 -1.83
C GLU A 113 4.22 -14.20 -0.35
N LEU A 114 4.92 -13.32 0.37
CA LEU A 114 5.20 -13.48 1.80
C LEU A 114 3.91 -13.66 2.61
N ARG A 115 2.88 -12.88 2.31
CA ARG A 115 1.57 -13.01 2.96
C ARG A 115 0.88 -14.33 2.61
N GLN A 116 0.96 -14.79 1.36
CA GLN A 116 0.39 -16.09 0.97
C GLN A 116 1.10 -17.24 1.69
N ASP A 117 2.42 -17.19 1.81
CA ASP A 117 3.22 -18.19 2.53
C ASP A 117 2.88 -18.24 4.02
N ALA A 118 2.66 -17.08 4.65
CA ALA A 118 2.18 -17.02 6.03
C ALA A 118 0.80 -17.67 6.20
N MET A 119 -0.08 -17.58 5.19
CA MET A 119 -1.40 -18.22 5.22
C MET A 119 -1.33 -19.74 4.97
N THR A 120 -0.38 -20.23 4.18
CA THR A 120 -0.23 -21.66 3.86
C THR A 120 0.53 -22.45 4.93
N THR A 121 1.41 -21.78 5.68
CA THR A 121 2.13 -22.36 6.82
C THR A 121 1.33 -22.36 8.12
N SER A 122 0.19 -21.65 8.17
CA SER A 122 -0.80 -21.80 9.24
C SER A 122 -1.49 -23.18 9.16
N PRO A 123 -1.53 -23.97 10.25
CA PRO A 123 -2.20 -25.28 10.27
C PRO A 123 -3.74 -25.17 10.15
N TYR A 124 -4.30 -23.95 10.12
CA TYR A 124 -5.71 -23.70 9.91
C TYR A 124 -5.91 -22.74 8.73
N PRO A 125 -6.69 -23.12 7.69
CA PRO A 125 -7.06 -22.19 6.63
C PRO A 125 -7.95 -21.09 7.21
N PRO A 126 -7.91 -19.86 6.67
CA PRO A 126 -8.82 -18.80 7.07
C PRO A 126 -10.25 -19.28 6.84
N THR A 127 -11.05 -19.32 7.89
CA THR A 127 -12.48 -19.66 7.82
C THR A 127 -13.15 -18.68 6.87
N GLN A 128 -13.35 -19.11 5.61
CA GLN A 128 -14.27 -18.42 4.71
C GLN A 128 -15.64 -18.52 5.38
N THR A 129 -16.06 -17.44 6.02
CA THR A 129 -17.41 -17.32 6.55
C THR A 129 -18.32 -17.25 5.34
N LEU A 130 -18.77 -18.42 4.89
CA LEU A 130 -19.85 -18.56 3.94
C LEU A 130 -21.05 -17.87 4.57
N ALA A 131 -21.35 -16.67 4.09
CA ALA A 131 -22.65 -16.05 4.30
C ALA A 131 -23.68 -16.99 3.67
N THR A 132 -24.24 -17.89 4.48
CA THR A 132 -25.40 -18.68 4.09
C THR A 132 -26.58 -17.74 3.96
N SER A 133 -26.80 -17.34 2.71
CA SER A 133 -28.03 -16.75 2.23
C SER A 133 -29.21 -17.66 2.55
N ALA A 134 -30.22 -17.06 3.20
CA ALA A 134 -31.65 -17.34 3.10
C ALA A 134 -32.17 -18.76 3.39
N VAL A 135 -32.79 -18.91 4.57
CA VAL A 135 -34.04 -19.69 4.70
C VAL A 135 -35.06 -18.82 5.43
N ARG A 136 -36.02 -18.28 4.68
CA ARG A 136 -37.23 -17.63 5.19
C ARG A 136 -38.32 -18.71 5.22
N PRO A 137 -38.90 -19.10 6.37
CA PRO A 137 -40.03 -20.01 6.36
C PRO A 137 -41.29 -19.25 5.92
N GLN A 138 -41.90 -19.75 4.84
CA GLN A 138 -43.30 -19.57 4.49
C GLN A 138 -44.18 -20.54 5.33
N MET A 139 -45.50 -20.34 5.22
CA MET A 139 -46.65 -21.09 5.79
C MET A 139 -47.16 -20.49 7.12
N ALA A 140 -48.25 -19.72 7.17
CA ALA A 140 -49.65 -20.03 6.84
C ALA A 140 -50.24 -21.14 7.72
N HIS A 141 -51.03 -20.73 8.72
CA HIS A 141 -52.37 -21.26 9.03
C HIS A 141 -53.12 -20.24 9.87
#